data_AF-A0A8T6NJA9-F1
#
_entry.id   AF-A0A8T6NJA9-F1
#
_cell.length_a   1.000
_cell.length_b   1.000
_cell.length_c   1.000
_cell.angle_alpha   90.00
_cell.angle_beta   90.00
_cell.angle_gamma   90.00
#
_symmetry.space_group_name_H-M   'P 1'
#
loop_
_entity.id
_entity.type
_entity.pdbx_description
1 polymer ?
#
loop_
_entity_poly.entity_id
_entity_poly.type
_entity_poly.pdbx_seq_one_letter_code
_entity_poly.pdbx_strand_id
1 'polypeptide(L)'
;MLISTFFFIESTVGLLAQFGVLNVIDFLLFDSLPTDLVWLLQTFTLICVGFGLIKIAFDDLSPGWMRSCVIATSPILLFLYVIMSLHILLLGLETSATVLIDVASLGTNTLTWSSTYLSIAVGLTLTYSVQRYGNFAQSEFFMIGMYVGVALMWTDWLFPLNEIPSDGHLSWTLFLWMLFGAFILTGIAGVIIDRLVYKGFRDRKASPDVMMIASLGVALVLRALTYLRFGGSTQRFVPDADWMRGSQSFEFPTILTRLNLGKRDLEPDEVYTSIDCTELESIPAVDIITSTCEGAAQTTNYAYNNAFLPIVSFATVFILLAILTRTRLGRRMRAVADNPELAASSGINVERVHMTSSFLSAGISGVGGGIFGITLL
;
A
#
# COMPACT_ATOMS: atom_id res chain seq x y z
N MET A 1 -14.23 -25.96 15.03
CA MET A 1 -13.79 -26.88 13.95
C MET A 1 -14.97 -27.53 13.23
N LEU A 2 -15.83 -28.31 13.91
CA LEU A 2 -16.97 -29.03 13.30
C LEU A 2 -17.91 -28.16 12.43
N ILE A 3 -18.28 -26.97 12.92
CA ILE A 3 -19.16 -26.04 12.19
C ILE A 3 -18.47 -25.56 10.90
N SER A 4 -17.20 -25.15 10.99
CA SER A 4 -16.44 -24.69 9.82
C SER A 4 -16.22 -25.80 8.80
N THR A 5 -15.95 -27.03 9.23
CA THR A 5 -15.83 -28.17 8.31
C THR A 5 -17.15 -28.52 7.63
N PHE A 6 -18.28 -28.35 8.32
CA PHE A 6 -19.60 -28.55 7.71
C PHE A 6 -19.86 -27.55 6.57
N PHE A 7 -19.68 -26.25 6.83
CA PHE A 7 -19.86 -25.22 5.80
C PHE A 7 -18.83 -25.33 4.66
N PHE A 8 -17.61 -25.79 4.95
CA PHE A 8 -16.62 -26.07 3.91
C PHE A 8 -17.11 -27.14 2.92
N ILE A 9 -17.60 -28.27 3.45
CA ILE A 9 -18.11 -29.37 2.63
C ILE A 9 -19.35 -28.94 1.87
N GLU A 10 -20.30 -28.31 2.56
CA GLU A 10 -21.56 -27.84 1.96
C GLU A 10 -21.30 -26.86 0.82
N SER A 11 -20.47 -25.84 1.02
CA SER A 11 -20.21 -24.84 -0.02
C SER A 11 -19.39 -25.43 -1.18
N THR A 12 -18.49 -26.38 -0.91
CA THR A 12 -17.74 -27.07 -1.97
C THR A 12 -18.65 -27.96 -2.84
N VAL A 13 -19.55 -28.73 -2.21
CA VAL A 13 -20.53 -29.56 -2.92
C VAL A 13 -21.56 -28.69 -3.64
N GLY A 14 -21.95 -27.57 -3.04
CA GLY A 14 -22.83 -26.57 -3.67
C GLY A 14 -22.26 -26.03 -4.98
N LEU A 15 -20.96 -25.72 -5.00
CA LEU A 15 -20.27 -25.22 -6.19
C LEU A 15 -20.03 -26.32 -7.24
N LEU A 16 -19.56 -27.51 -6.83
CA LEU A 16 -19.17 -28.56 -7.80
C LEU A 16 -20.35 -29.38 -8.34
N ALA A 17 -21.31 -29.69 -7.49
CA ALA A 17 -22.39 -30.63 -7.81
C ALA A 17 -23.77 -29.95 -7.85
N GLN A 18 -23.84 -28.64 -7.61
CA GLN A 18 -25.11 -27.91 -7.49
C GLN A 18 -26.02 -28.45 -6.37
N PHE A 19 -25.47 -29.13 -5.35
CA PHE A 19 -26.22 -29.66 -4.20
C PHE A 19 -25.77 -29.02 -2.86
N GLY A 20 -26.00 -27.71 -2.71
CA GLY A 20 -25.77 -26.95 -1.46
C GLY A 20 -27.06 -26.48 -0.80
N VAL A 21 -26.98 -26.03 0.45
CA VAL A 21 -28.11 -25.44 1.21
C VAL A 21 -28.70 -24.25 0.45
N LEU A 22 -27.84 -23.40 -0.13
CA LEU A 22 -28.28 -22.26 -0.94
C LEU A 22 -29.01 -22.70 -2.23
N ASN A 23 -28.60 -23.80 -2.85
CA ASN A 23 -29.28 -24.35 -4.03
C ASN A 23 -30.62 -25.00 -3.66
N VAL A 24 -30.69 -25.65 -2.48
CA VAL A 24 -31.95 -26.20 -1.95
C VAL A 24 -32.94 -25.09 -1.59
N ILE A 25 -32.44 -23.96 -1.06
CA ILE A 25 -33.27 -22.78 -0.80
C ILE A 25 -33.80 -22.19 -2.11
N ASP A 26 -32.97 -22.09 -3.15
CA ASP A 26 -33.40 -21.59 -4.46
C ASP A 26 -34.48 -22.50 -5.08
N PHE A 27 -34.27 -23.81 -5.03
CA PHE A 27 -35.27 -24.79 -5.43
C PHE A 27 -36.59 -24.64 -4.66
N LEU A 28 -36.54 -24.39 -3.34
CA LEU A 28 -37.73 -24.17 -2.50
C LEU A 28 -38.42 -22.84 -2.81
N LEU A 29 -37.68 -21.86 -3.31
CA LEU A 29 -38.16 -20.56 -3.77
C LEU A 29 -38.56 -20.55 -5.26
N PHE A 30 -38.71 -21.72 -5.89
CA PHE A 30 -39.08 -21.89 -7.29
C PHE A 30 -38.14 -21.18 -8.27
N ASP A 31 -36.82 -21.30 -8.06
CA ASP A 31 -35.76 -20.75 -8.93
C ASP A 31 -35.92 -19.23 -9.14
N SER A 32 -36.36 -18.53 -8.10
CA SER A 32 -36.57 -17.08 -8.13
C SER A 32 -35.31 -16.29 -7.76
N LEU A 33 -34.24 -16.95 -7.28
CA LEU A 33 -32.99 -16.27 -7.02
C LEU A 33 -32.17 -16.16 -8.31
N PRO A 34 -31.44 -15.04 -8.51
CA PRO A 34 -30.44 -14.97 -9.56
C PRO A 34 -29.38 -16.05 -9.35
N THR A 35 -29.12 -16.86 -10.38
CA THR A 35 -28.13 -17.94 -10.32
C THR A 35 -26.75 -17.43 -9.87
N ASP A 36 -26.32 -16.29 -10.39
CA ASP A 36 -25.03 -15.67 -10.06
C ASP A 36 -24.91 -15.32 -8.57
N LEU A 37 -26.03 -14.98 -7.92
CA LEU A 37 -26.06 -14.68 -6.49
C LEU A 37 -25.74 -15.92 -5.66
N VAL A 38 -26.23 -17.08 -6.09
CA VAL A 38 -26.02 -18.36 -5.40
C VAL A 38 -24.53 -18.76 -5.46
N TRP A 39 -23.92 -18.68 -6.64
CA TRP A 39 -22.48 -18.91 -6.83
C TRP A 39 -21.63 -17.95 -6.00
N LEU A 40 -21.99 -16.66 -5.98
CA LEU A 40 -21.27 -15.62 -5.23
C LEU A 40 -21.35 -15.87 -3.72
N LEU A 41 -22.54 -16.16 -3.19
CA LEU A 41 -22.74 -16.40 -1.76
C LEU A 41 -22.06 -17.68 -1.28
N GLN A 42 -22.08 -18.76 -2.08
CA GLN A 42 -21.36 -19.99 -1.77
C GLN A 42 -19.84 -19.77 -1.77
N THR A 43 -19.32 -19.05 -2.76
CA THR A 43 -17.90 -18.70 -2.82
C THR A 43 -17.48 -17.82 -1.64
N PHE A 44 -18.29 -16.81 -1.31
CA PHE A 44 -18.06 -15.95 -0.15
C PHE A 44 -18.04 -16.75 1.16
N THR A 45 -19.01 -17.66 1.34
CA THR A 45 -19.07 -18.56 2.50
C THR A 45 -17.82 -19.43 2.58
N LEU A 46 -17.40 -20.01 1.44
CA LEU A 46 -16.20 -20.82 1.36
C LEU A 46 -14.95 -20.03 1.79
N ILE A 47 -14.78 -18.79 1.32
CA ILE A 47 -13.68 -17.89 1.71
C ILE A 47 -13.72 -17.59 3.22
N CYS A 48 -14.88 -17.20 3.76
CA CYS A 48 -15.04 -16.90 5.18
C CYS A 48 -14.74 -18.11 6.08
N VAL A 49 -15.19 -19.30 5.66
CA VAL A 49 -14.92 -20.56 6.35
C VAL A 49 -13.43 -20.86 6.38
N GLY A 50 -12.71 -20.62 5.28
CA GLY A 50 -11.25 -20.77 5.24
C GLY A 50 -10.54 -19.88 6.24
N PHE A 51 -10.93 -18.60 6.31
CA PHE A 51 -10.36 -17.66 7.27
C PHE A 51 -10.63 -18.12 8.70
N GLY A 52 -11.84 -18.62 8.97
CA GLY A 52 -12.20 -19.22 10.25
C GLY A 52 -11.39 -20.47 10.59
N LEU A 53 -11.20 -21.41 9.64
CA LEU A 53 -10.41 -22.63 9.82
C LEU A 53 -8.94 -22.31 10.11
N ILE A 54 -8.37 -21.39 9.34
CA ILE A 54 -6.99 -20.93 9.51
C ILE A 54 -6.83 -20.28 10.90
N LYS A 55 -7.78 -19.45 11.34
CA LYS A 55 -7.78 -18.87 12.69
C LYS A 55 -7.88 -19.94 13.79
N ILE A 56 -8.81 -20.88 13.68
CA ILE A 56 -8.99 -21.97 14.66
C ILE A 56 -7.71 -22.80 14.78
N ALA A 57 -7.08 -23.12 13.64
CA ALA A 57 -5.81 -23.83 13.62
C ALA A 57 -4.69 -23.07 14.35
N PHE A 58 -4.74 -21.73 14.39
CA PHE A 58 -3.76 -20.90 15.12
C PHE A 58 -4.02 -20.81 16.62
N ASP A 59 -5.29 -20.75 17.01
CA ASP A 59 -5.71 -20.61 18.40
C ASP A 59 -5.52 -21.92 19.19
N ASP A 60 -5.61 -23.08 18.52
CA ASP A 60 -5.42 -24.40 19.12
C ASP A 60 -3.93 -24.80 19.31
N LEU A 61 -2.99 -24.05 18.72
CA LEU A 61 -1.55 -24.30 18.87
C LEU A 61 -1.03 -23.76 20.22
N SER A 62 -0.32 -24.62 20.97
CA SER A 62 0.36 -24.21 22.21
C SER A 62 1.37 -23.07 21.94
N PRO A 63 1.57 -22.13 22.90
CA PRO A 63 2.54 -21.04 22.75
C PRO A 63 3.95 -21.60 22.53
N GLY A 64 4.53 -21.34 21.35
CA GLY A 64 5.84 -21.83 20.96
C GLY A 64 6.25 -21.31 19.59
N TRP A 65 7.47 -21.65 19.17
CA TRP A 65 8.01 -21.20 17.88
C TRP A 65 7.14 -21.62 16.69
N MET A 66 6.49 -22.80 16.76
CA MET A 66 5.57 -23.28 15.72
C MET A 66 4.36 -22.35 15.56
N ARG A 67 3.75 -21.90 16.66
CA ARG A 67 2.65 -20.92 16.62
C ARG A 67 3.11 -19.60 16.00
N SER A 68 4.30 -19.12 16.37
CA SER A 68 4.87 -17.90 15.79
C SER A 68 5.15 -18.02 14.28
N CYS A 69 5.75 -19.13 13.83
CA CYS A 69 5.97 -19.39 12.41
C CYS A 69 4.66 -19.44 11.63
N VAL A 70 3.66 -20.15 12.16
CA VAL A 70 2.36 -20.31 11.53
C VAL A 70 1.62 -18.96 11.42
N ILE A 71 1.64 -18.13 12.47
CA ILE A 71 1.09 -16.77 12.45
C ILE A 71 1.83 -15.91 11.40
N ALA A 72 3.15 -15.99 11.32
CA ALA A 72 3.94 -15.24 10.33
C ALA A 72 3.59 -15.66 8.89
N THR A 73 3.31 -16.95 8.65
CA THR A 73 2.89 -17.47 7.33
C THR A 73 1.41 -17.30 7.03
N SER A 74 0.60 -16.79 7.97
CA SER A 74 -0.85 -16.70 7.83
C SER A 74 -1.34 -15.95 6.59
N PRO A 75 -0.73 -14.82 6.14
CA PRO A 75 -1.21 -14.13 4.95
C PRO A 75 -1.06 -14.98 3.68
N ILE A 76 0.01 -15.78 3.60
CA ILE A 76 0.26 -16.69 2.47
C ILE A 76 -0.76 -17.82 2.48
N LEU A 77 -1.06 -18.40 3.65
CA LEU A 77 -2.07 -19.45 3.79
C LEU A 77 -3.47 -18.95 3.40
N LEU A 78 -3.84 -17.74 3.82
CA LEU A 78 -5.10 -17.10 3.45
C LEU A 78 -5.18 -16.86 1.94
N PHE A 79 -4.10 -16.37 1.32
CA PHE A 79 -4.02 -16.15 -0.12
C PHE A 79 -4.17 -17.45 -0.92
N LEU A 80 -3.44 -18.51 -0.54
CA LEU A 80 -3.54 -19.83 -1.17
C LEU A 80 -4.94 -20.41 -1.03
N TYR A 81 -5.58 -20.22 0.12
CA TYR A 81 -6.96 -20.66 0.33
C TYR A 81 -7.94 -19.92 -0.60
N VAL A 82 -7.76 -18.61 -0.79
CA VAL A 82 -8.60 -17.83 -1.74
C VAL A 82 -8.41 -18.36 -3.16
N ILE A 83 -7.16 -18.62 -3.60
CA ILE A 83 -6.91 -19.23 -4.93
C ILE A 83 -7.61 -20.59 -5.05
N MET A 84 -7.56 -21.42 -4.01
CA MET A 84 -8.22 -22.73 -4.00
C MET A 84 -9.75 -22.60 -4.06
N SER A 85 -10.33 -21.61 -3.37
CA SER A 85 -11.78 -21.34 -3.44
C SER A 85 -12.21 -20.88 -4.83
N LEU A 86 -11.40 -20.03 -5.49
CA LEU A 86 -11.63 -19.62 -6.88
C LEU A 86 -11.49 -20.80 -7.85
N HIS A 87 -10.54 -21.70 -7.59
CA HIS A 87 -10.39 -22.92 -8.37
C HIS A 87 -11.64 -23.80 -8.32
N ILE A 88 -12.22 -24.01 -7.12
CA ILE A 88 -13.48 -24.75 -6.96
C ILE A 88 -14.63 -24.07 -7.71
N LEU A 89 -14.76 -22.74 -7.57
CA LEU A 89 -15.79 -21.97 -8.27
C LEU A 89 -15.70 -22.16 -9.79
N LEU A 90 -14.50 -21.99 -10.36
CA LEU A 90 -14.29 -22.11 -11.81
C LEU A 90 -14.51 -23.54 -12.32
N LEU A 91 -14.15 -24.55 -11.52
CA LEU A 91 -14.49 -25.94 -11.83
C LEU A 91 -16.01 -26.15 -11.88
N GLY A 92 -16.75 -25.60 -10.91
CA GLY A 92 -18.21 -25.70 -10.87
C GLY A 92 -18.91 -24.96 -12.03
N LEU A 93 -18.32 -23.86 -12.49
CA LEU A 93 -18.79 -23.10 -13.66
C LEU A 93 -18.31 -23.69 -15.01
N GLU A 94 -17.52 -24.76 -15.00
CA GLU A 94 -16.86 -25.33 -16.18
C GLU A 94 -16.03 -24.32 -17.00
N THR A 95 -15.54 -23.26 -16.34
CA THR A 95 -14.74 -22.19 -16.96
C THR A 95 -13.27 -22.31 -16.56
N SER A 96 -12.40 -21.70 -17.34
CA SER A 96 -10.97 -21.60 -17.02
C SER A 96 -10.57 -20.13 -16.88
N ALA A 97 -9.66 -19.87 -15.95
CA ALA A 97 -9.05 -18.56 -15.80
C ALA A 97 -7.55 -18.73 -15.57
N THR A 98 -6.75 -17.85 -16.16
CA THR A 98 -5.30 -17.87 -15.98
C THR A 98 -4.87 -16.63 -15.21
N VAL A 99 -4.08 -16.84 -14.16
CA VAL A 99 -3.51 -15.76 -13.34
C VAL A 99 -2.02 -15.72 -13.58
N LEU A 100 -1.52 -14.63 -14.14
CA LEU A 100 -0.10 -14.39 -14.35
C LEU A 100 0.47 -13.64 -13.14
N ILE A 101 1.44 -14.26 -12.49
CA ILE A 101 2.17 -13.70 -11.37
C ILE A 101 3.59 -13.43 -11.85
N ASP A 102 3.93 -12.15 -11.97
CA ASP A 102 5.28 -11.67 -12.25
C ASP A 102 5.96 -11.33 -10.93
N VAL A 103 6.93 -12.15 -10.52
CA VAL A 103 7.59 -12.00 -9.21
C VAL A 103 8.40 -10.69 -9.14
N ALA A 104 9.11 -10.32 -10.21
CA ALA A 104 9.89 -9.08 -10.23
C ALA A 104 9.00 -7.84 -10.25
N SER A 105 7.91 -7.86 -11.04
CA SER A 105 6.89 -6.80 -11.04
C SER A 105 6.20 -6.67 -9.68
N LEU A 106 5.80 -7.78 -9.08
CA LEU A 106 5.19 -7.77 -7.75
C LEU A 106 6.16 -7.22 -6.70
N GLY A 107 7.44 -7.63 -6.73
CA GLY A 107 8.45 -7.13 -5.82
C GLY A 107 8.68 -5.63 -5.95
N THR A 108 8.87 -5.12 -7.18
CA THR A 108 9.14 -3.70 -7.45
C THR A 108 7.92 -2.80 -7.20
N ASN A 109 6.71 -3.25 -7.56
CA ASN A 109 5.47 -2.54 -7.23
C ASN A 109 5.22 -2.53 -5.71
N THR A 110 5.38 -3.67 -5.05
CA THR A 110 5.22 -3.78 -3.59
C THR A 110 6.21 -2.89 -2.87
N LEU A 111 7.47 -2.85 -3.32
CA LEU A 111 8.48 -1.94 -2.78
C LEU A 111 8.03 -0.50 -2.89
N THR A 112 7.56 -0.08 -4.07
CA THR A 112 7.11 1.30 -4.36
C THR A 112 5.93 1.70 -3.45
N TRP A 113 4.87 0.88 -3.37
CA TRP A 113 3.71 1.18 -2.52
C TRP A 113 4.04 1.11 -1.03
N SER A 114 4.88 0.16 -0.60
CA SER A 114 5.30 0.04 0.79
C SER A 114 6.12 1.24 1.25
N SER A 115 6.99 1.78 0.39
CA SER A 115 7.74 3.02 0.71
C SER A 115 6.86 4.26 0.83
N THR A 116 5.77 4.34 0.05
CA THR A 116 4.77 5.39 0.19
C THR A 116 4.11 5.32 1.56
N TYR A 117 3.62 4.14 1.95
CA TYR A 117 3.01 3.94 3.26
C TYR A 117 4.01 4.15 4.40
N LEU A 118 5.27 3.75 4.23
CA LEU A 118 6.34 3.99 5.20
C LEU A 118 6.50 5.48 5.50
N SER A 119 6.49 6.33 4.47
CA SER A 119 6.65 7.78 4.61
C SER A 119 5.52 8.45 5.40
N ILE A 120 4.29 7.92 5.26
CA ILE A 120 3.12 8.37 6.02
C ILE A 120 3.18 7.82 7.46
N ALA A 121 3.43 6.52 7.60
CA ALA A 121 3.46 5.81 8.87
C ALA A 121 4.50 6.39 9.83
N VAL A 122 5.70 6.70 9.34
CA VAL A 122 6.78 7.25 10.17
C VAL A 122 6.42 8.63 10.73
N GLY A 123 5.77 9.48 9.95
CA GLY A 123 5.24 10.75 10.43
C GLY A 123 4.15 10.54 11.48
N LEU A 124 3.20 9.63 11.24
CA LEU A 124 2.14 9.29 12.19
C LEU A 124 2.71 8.75 13.51
N THR A 125 3.69 7.84 13.45
CA THR A 125 4.36 7.26 14.62
C THR A 125 5.08 8.33 15.43
N LEU A 126 5.76 9.27 14.77
CA LEU A 126 6.43 10.37 15.46
C LEU A 126 5.41 11.24 16.22
N THR A 127 4.32 11.64 15.57
CA THR A 127 3.26 12.43 16.20
C THR A 127 2.63 11.68 17.37
N TYR A 128 2.31 10.40 17.19
CA TYR A 128 1.74 9.56 18.23
C TYR A 128 2.68 9.40 19.43
N SER A 129 3.98 9.19 19.19
CA SER A 129 4.96 8.97 20.25
C SER A 129 5.10 10.17 21.19
N VAL A 130 4.98 11.40 20.67
CA VAL A 130 5.16 12.62 21.47
C VAL A 130 3.83 13.15 21.99
N GLN A 131 2.74 13.06 21.21
CA GLN A 131 1.47 13.73 21.51
C GLN A 131 0.35 12.77 21.97
N ARG A 132 0.53 11.45 21.84
CA ARG A 132 -0.39 10.41 22.30
C ARG A 132 -1.81 10.47 21.72
N TYR A 133 -1.98 10.95 20.49
CA TYR A 133 -3.23 10.83 19.74
C TYR A 133 -2.95 10.44 18.28
N GLY A 134 -3.94 9.80 17.63
CA GLY A 134 -3.88 9.50 16.20
C GLY A 134 -4.19 10.74 15.37
N ASN A 135 -3.22 11.23 14.60
CA ASN A 135 -3.40 12.39 13.73
C ASN A 135 -3.89 11.96 12.33
N PHE A 136 -5.21 12.03 12.09
CA PHE A 136 -5.78 11.68 10.79
C PHE A 136 -5.43 12.66 9.67
N ALA A 137 -4.96 13.87 9.98
CA ALA A 137 -4.50 14.83 8.96
C ALA A 137 -3.14 14.46 8.35
N GLN A 138 -2.50 13.37 8.78
CA GLN A 138 -1.15 13.00 8.32
C GLN A 138 -1.07 12.79 6.80
N SER A 139 -2.06 12.12 6.22
CA SER A 139 -2.16 11.89 4.78
C SER A 139 -2.35 13.20 4.01
N GLU A 140 -2.89 14.25 4.62
CA GLU A 140 -3.01 15.56 3.95
C GLU A 140 -1.67 16.29 3.87
N PHE A 141 -0.75 16.09 4.83
CA PHE A 141 0.62 16.61 4.67
C PHE A 141 1.34 15.93 3.52
N PHE A 142 1.10 14.62 3.33
CA PHE A 142 1.57 13.91 2.15
C PHE A 142 0.98 14.49 0.86
N MET A 143 -0.33 14.72 0.82
CA MET A 143 -0.98 15.39 -0.32
C MET A 143 -0.42 16.80 -0.57
N ILE A 144 -0.25 17.64 0.44
CA ILE A 144 0.34 18.98 0.28
C ILE A 144 1.75 18.87 -0.31
N GLY A 145 2.56 17.90 0.13
CA GLY A 145 3.89 17.64 -0.43
C GLY A 145 3.87 17.37 -1.93
N MET A 146 2.91 16.58 -2.41
CA MET A 146 2.69 16.34 -3.85
C MET A 146 2.43 17.65 -4.60
N TYR A 147 1.52 18.48 -4.09
CA TYR A 147 1.17 19.76 -4.71
C TYR A 147 2.25 20.83 -4.58
N VAL A 148 3.15 20.73 -3.61
CA VAL A 148 4.36 21.57 -3.54
C VAL A 148 5.26 21.31 -4.76
N GLY A 149 5.42 20.04 -5.17
CA GLY A 149 6.15 19.70 -6.40
C GLY A 149 5.54 20.38 -7.63
N VAL A 150 4.22 20.23 -7.80
CA VAL A 150 3.47 20.87 -8.90
C VAL A 150 3.58 22.41 -8.84
N ALA A 151 3.46 23.01 -7.66
CA ALA A 151 3.56 24.46 -7.50
C ALA A 151 4.96 24.99 -7.85
N LEU A 152 6.02 24.29 -7.44
CA LEU A 152 7.40 24.65 -7.78
C LEU A 152 7.65 24.54 -9.28
N MET A 153 7.14 23.49 -9.92
CA MET A 153 7.22 23.30 -11.37
C MET A 153 6.58 24.45 -12.16
N TRP A 154 5.53 25.09 -11.64
CA TRP A 154 4.87 26.24 -12.27
C TRP A 154 5.44 27.60 -11.88
N THR A 155 6.52 27.65 -11.11
CA THR A 155 7.16 28.92 -10.73
C THR A 155 8.06 29.40 -11.86
N ASP A 156 8.03 30.70 -12.22
CA ASP A 156 8.79 31.29 -13.34
C ASP A 156 10.30 30.95 -13.36
N TRP A 157 10.88 30.73 -12.17
CA TRP A 157 12.29 30.36 -12.04
C TRP A 157 12.58 28.90 -12.45
N LEU A 158 11.67 27.98 -12.11
CA LEU A 158 11.87 26.53 -12.26
C LEU A 158 11.11 25.94 -13.45
N PHE A 159 10.08 26.65 -13.93
CA PHE A 159 9.29 26.29 -15.10
C PHE A 159 10.13 25.99 -16.36
N PRO A 160 11.17 26.79 -16.70
CA PRO A 160 11.97 26.53 -17.90
C PRO A 160 12.72 25.20 -17.87
N LEU A 161 12.94 24.61 -16.68
CA LEU A 161 13.66 23.34 -16.54
C LEU A 161 12.81 22.12 -16.94
N ASN A 162 11.48 22.24 -16.90
CA ASN A 162 10.57 21.14 -17.26
C ASN A 162 10.31 21.10 -18.78
N GLU A 163 10.39 22.24 -19.48
CA GLU A 163 10.12 22.32 -20.92
C GLU A 163 11.34 22.02 -21.81
N ILE A 164 12.50 21.75 -21.20
CA ILE A 164 13.72 21.41 -21.95
C ILE A 164 13.47 20.08 -22.67
N PRO A 165 13.68 19.99 -23.99
CA PRO A 165 13.61 18.73 -24.70
C PRO A 165 14.61 17.72 -24.13
N SER A 166 14.21 16.44 -24.08
CA SER A 166 15.05 15.33 -23.62
C SER A 166 16.42 15.34 -24.31
N ASP A 167 17.47 15.61 -23.54
CA ASP A 167 18.86 15.66 -23.98
C ASP A 167 19.66 14.44 -23.47
N GLY A 168 19.03 13.59 -22.66
CA GLY A 168 19.62 12.38 -22.09
C GLY A 168 20.36 12.61 -20.76
N HIS A 169 20.38 13.84 -20.24
CA HIS A 169 20.98 14.19 -18.97
C HIS A 169 19.91 14.44 -17.90
N LEU A 170 19.90 13.62 -16.86
CA LEU A 170 18.95 13.80 -15.75
C LEU A 170 19.23 15.10 -14.98
N SER A 171 18.32 16.08 -15.07
CA SER A 171 18.39 17.29 -14.23
C SER A 171 17.89 17.01 -12.82
N TRP A 172 18.70 17.35 -11.82
CA TRP A 172 18.39 17.13 -10.39
C TRP A 172 17.84 18.38 -9.71
N THR A 173 17.92 19.54 -10.36
CA THR A 173 17.66 20.84 -9.72
C THR A 173 16.22 20.93 -9.20
N LEU A 174 15.23 20.70 -10.06
CA LEU A 174 13.82 20.78 -9.68
C LEU A 174 13.45 19.70 -8.67
N PHE A 175 14.02 18.49 -8.81
CA PHE A 175 13.83 17.39 -7.87
C PHE A 175 14.32 17.74 -6.45
N LEU A 176 15.55 18.26 -6.31
CA LEU A 176 16.11 18.62 -5.01
C LEU A 176 15.37 19.79 -4.36
N TRP A 177 14.96 20.79 -5.13
CA TRP A 177 14.12 21.88 -4.64
C TRP A 177 12.73 21.41 -4.23
N MET A 178 12.16 20.42 -4.93
CA MET A 178 10.92 19.78 -4.51
C MET A 178 11.10 19.06 -3.18
N LEU A 179 12.15 18.27 -2.97
CA LEU A 179 12.38 17.58 -1.69
C LEU A 179 12.52 18.58 -0.53
N PHE A 180 13.32 19.62 -0.72
CA PHE A 180 13.51 20.66 0.28
C PHE A 180 12.23 21.46 0.53
N GLY A 181 11.57 21.91 -0.54
CA GLY A 181 10.32 22.67 -0.48
C GLY A 181 9.21 21.88 0.18
N ALA A 182 9.04 20.60 -0.18
CA ALA A 182 8.07 19.70 0.42
C ALA A 182 8.33 19.57 1.92
N PHE A 183 9.56 19.26 2.35
CA PHE A 183 9.90 19.15 3.77
C PHE A 183 9.61 20.45 4.57
N ILE A 184 10.03 21.59 4.04
CA ILE A 184 9.93 22.88 4.74
C ILE A 184 8.48 23.37 4.77
N LEU A 185 7.78 23.38 3.62
CA LEU A 185 6.43 23.94 3.54
C LEU A 185 5.42 23.07 4.28
N THR A 186 5.50 21.75 4.18
CA THR A 186 4.60 20.88 4.96
C THR A 186 4.96 20.89 6.43
N GLY A 187 6.25 20.98 6.79
CA GLY A 187 6.68 21.16 8.16
C GLY A 187 6.12 22.45 8.78
N ILE A 188 6.20 23.57 8.06
CA ILE A 188 5.59 24.85 8.47
C ILE A 188 4.08 24.70 8.60
N ALA A 189 3.40 24.06 7.64
CA ALA A 189 1.97 23.80 7.74
C ALA A 189 1.62 22.99 9.00
N GLY A 190 2.42 21.97 9.32
CA GLY A 190 2.29 21.19 10.56
C GLY A 190 2.40 22.04 11.82
N VAL A 191 3.36 22.97 11.88
CA VAL A 191 3.51 23.91 13.00
C VAL A 191 2.33 24.88 13.09
N ILE A 192 1.85 25.40 11.96
CA ILE A 192 0.70 26.31 11.91
C ILE A 192 -0.54 25.61 12.47
N ILE A 193 -0.82 24.39 12.02
CA ILE A 193 -1.98 23.61 12.49
C ILE A 193 -1.83 23.25 13.97
N ASP A 194 -0.64 22.83 14.40
CA ASP A 194 -0.37 22.53 15.80
C ASP A 194 -0.69 23.74 16.69
N ARG A 195 -0.24 24.93 16.27
CA ARG A 195 -0.44 26.16 17.03
C ARG A 195 -1.88 26.67 17.00
N LEU A 196 -2.57 26.57 15.86
CA LEU A 196 -3.91 27.11 15.68
C LEU A 196 -5.01 26.19 16.21
N VAL A 197 -4.81 24.88 16.11
CA VAL A 197 -5.84 23.88 16.43
C VAL A 197 -5.44 23.08 17.66
N TYR A 198 -4.36 22.30 17.57
CA TYR A 198 -4.07 21.27 18.56
C TYR A 198 -3.64 21.84 19.91
N LYS A 199 -2.90 22.94 19.92
CA LYS A 199 -2.51 23.65 21.14
C LYS A 199 -3.73 24.01 21.99
N GLY A 200 -4.77 24.57 21.38
CA GLY A 200 -5.98 24.98 22.11
C GLY A 200 -6.68 23.81 22.81
N PHE A 201 -6.68 22.62 22.17
CA PHE A 201 -7.22 21.40 22.79
C PHE A 201 -6.31 20.84 23.89
N ARG A 202 -4.98 20.91 23.71
CA ARG A 202 -4.01 20.51 24.74
C ARG A 202 -4.11 21.38 25.98
N ASP A 203 -4.20 22.70 25.82
CA ASP A 203 -4.31 23.65 26.94
C ASP A 203 -5.60 23.43 27.76
N ARG A 204 -6.66 22.91 27.12
CA ARG A 204 -7.93 22.53 27.76
C ARG A 204 -7.95 21.10 28.32
N LYS A 205 -6.82 20.38 28.26
CA LYS A 205 -6.70 18.97 28.68
C LYS A 205 -7.74 18.04 28.03
N ALA A 206 -8.00 18.24 26.74
CA ALA A 206 -8.90 17.39 25.99
C ALA A 206 -8.40 15.92 25.94
N SER A 207 -9.32 14.96 25.87
CA SER A 207 -8.95 13.55 25.71
C SER A 207 -8.36 13.28 24.32
N PRO A 208 -7.53 12.23 24.15
CA PRO A 208 -6.99 11.84 22.85
C PRO A 208 -8.04 11.63 21.77
N ASP A 209 -9.22 11.11 22.13
CA ASP A 209 -10.32 10.87 21.18
C ASP A 209 -10.84 12.18 20.57
N VAL A 210 -10.94 13.25 21.38
CA VAL A 210 -11.35 14.57 20.91
C VAL A 210 -10.28 15.18 20.00
N MET A 211 -8.99 15.00 20.33
CA MET A 211 -7.89 15.42 19.45
C MET A 211 -7.92 14.69 18.11
N MET A 212 -8.27 13.41 18.12
CA MET A 212 -8.41 12.59 16.92
C MET A 212 -9.56 13.10 16.03
N ILE A 213 -10.73 13.41 16.60
CA ILE A 213 -11.86 14.02 15.86
C ILE A 213 -11.46 15.39 15.30
N ALA A 214 -10.76 16.23 16.07
CA ALA A 214 -10.28 17.52 15.59
C ALA A 214 -9.34 17.36 14.38
N SER A 215 -8.46 16.35 14.39
CA SER A 215 -7.54 16.08 13.28
C SER A 215 -8.26 15.67 11.99
N LEU A 216 -9.39 14.96 12.07
CA LEU A 216 -10.23 14.66 10.92
C LEU A 216 -10.82 15.94 10.31
N GLY A 217 -11.27 16.88 11.16
CA GLY A 217 -11.73 18.20 10.72
C GLY A 217 -10.64 18.98 9.99
N VAL A 218 -9.41 19.00 10.53
CA VAL A 218 -8.25 19.59 9.85
C VAL A 218 -8.01 18.92 8.50
N ALA A 219 -8.10 17.59 8.44
CA ALA A 219 -7.88 16.86 7.19
C ALA A 219 -8.85 17.29 6.09
N LEU A 220 -10.14 17.44 6.43
CA LEU A 220 -11.16 17.92 5.50
C LEU A 220 -10.88 19.35 5.02
N VAL A 221 -10.43 20.24 5.92
CA VAL A 221 -10.07 21.62 5.55
C VAL A 221 -8.89 21.65 4.60
N LEU A 222 -7.81 20.92 4.89
CA LEU A 222 -6.62 20.89 4.03
C LEU A 222 -6.93 20.32 2.65
N ARG A 223 -7.73 19.25 2.60
CA ARG A 223 -8.23 18.67 1.33
C ARG A 223 -9.06 19.67 0.55
N ALA A 224 -10.01 20.34 1.19
CA ALA A 224 -10.84 21.35 0.53
C ALA A 224 -10.02 22.54 0.01
N LEU A 225 -9.07 23.06 0.79
CA LEU A 225 -8.19 24.16 0.37
C LEU A 225 -7.33 23.78 -0.85
N THR A 226 -6.80 22.56 -0.84
CA THR A 226 -5.98 22.05 -1.96
C THR A 226 -6.83 21.87 -3.21
N TYR A 227 -8.02 21.30 -3.07
CA TYR A 227 -8.98 21.15 -4.17
C TYR A 227 -9.40 22.51 -4.75
N LEU A 228 -9.63 23.54 -3.92
CA LEU A 228 -9.95 24.89 -4.40
C LEU A 228 -8.80 25.52 -5.19
N ARG A 229 -7.55 25.22 -4.84
CA ARG A 229 -6.37 25.82 -5.50
C ARG A 229 -5.97 25.12 -6.80
N PHE A 230 -6.04 23.79 -6.83
CA PHE A 230 -5.53 22.95 -7.92
C PHE A 230 -6.62 22.25 -8.74
N GLY A 231 -7.87 22.27 -8.26
CA GLY A 231 -8.99 21.59 -8.92
C GLY A 231 -8.99 20.07 -8.68
N GLY A 232 -9.80 19.36 -9.47
CA GLY A 232 -9.91 17.90 -9.46
C GLY A 232 -9.17 17.22 -10.62
N SER A 233 -8.43 17.97 -11.44
CA SER A 233 -7.66 17.39 -12.54
C SER A 233 -6.39 16.72 -12.03
N THR A 234 -6.00 15.62 -12.67
CA THR A 234 -4.75 14.94 -12.37
C THR A 234 -3.58 15.80 -12.85
N GLN A 235 -2.76 16.25 -11.92
CA GLN A 235 -1.54 17.02 -12.20
C GLN A 235 -0.35 16.18 -11.79
N ARG A 236 0.53 15.90 -12.73
CA ARG A 236 1.76 15.15 -12.48
C ARG A 236 2.92 16.11 -12.28
N PHE A 237 3.76 15.83 -11.29
CA PHE A 237 5.01 16.55 -11.13
C PHE A 237 6.09 15.92 -12.02
N VAL A 238 6.69 16.74 -12.87
CA VAL A 238 7.72 16.34 -13.82
C VAL A 238 8.97 17.18 -13.53
N PRO A 239 10.02 16.60 -12.92
CA PRO A 239 11.26 17.32 -12.67
C PRO A 239 11.97 17.78 -13.95
N ASP A 240 11.88 16.97 -14.99
CA ASP A 240 12.55 17.12 -16.28
C ASP A 240 12.02 16.03 -17.25
N ALA A 241 12.03 16.29 -18.56
CA ALA A 241 11.45 15.43 -19.58
C ALA A 241 12.12 14.05 -19.65
N ASP A 242 13.43 13.99 -19.39
CA ASP A 242 14.20 12.74 -19.38
C ASP A 242 13.75 11.75 -18.28
N TRP A 243 13.19 12.25 -17.17
CA TRP A 243 12.67 11.41 -16.10
C TRP A 243 11.42 10.61 -16.50
N MET A 244 10.69 11.07 -17.52
CA MET A 244 9.46 10.43 -17.98
C MET A 244 9.68 9.44 -19.12
N ARG A 245 10.93 9.28 -19.57
CA ARG A 245 11.22 8.48 -20.75
C ARG A 245 11.09 7.00 -20.43
N GLY A 246 10.12 6.33 -21.05
CA GLY A 246 9.89 4.89 -20.87
C GLY A 246 11.06 3.99 -21.32
N SER A 247 12.02 4.52 -22.09
CA SER A 247 13.25 3.78 -22.46
C SER A 247 14.27 3.72 -21.32
N GLN A 248 14.09 4.49 -20.25
CA GLN A 248 14.96 4.47 -19.07
C GLN A 248 14.31 3.62 -17.98
N SER A 249 14.49 2.31 -18.09
CA SER A 249 14.00 1.33 -17.12
C SER A 249 15.10 0.37 -16.70
N PHE A 250 15.08 -0.04 -15.43
CA PHE A 250 15.85 -1.18 -14.96
C PHE A 250 15.17 -2.44 -15.46
N GLU A 251 15.88 -3.24 -16.24
CA GLU A 251 15.43 -4.54 -16.70
C GLU A 251 15.82 -5.59 -15.66
N PHE A 252 14.83 -6.12 -14.94
CA PHE A 252 15.06 -7.21 -14.01
C PHE A 252 14.66 -8.53 -14.66
N PRO A 253 15.53 -9.57 -14.66
CA PRO A 253 15.11 -10.89 -15.07
C PRO A 253 13.99 -11.36 -14.12
N THR A 254 12.87 -11.79 -14.70
CA THR A 254 11.70 -12.22 -13.96
C THR A 254 11.36 -13.69 -14.22
N ILE A 255 10.64 -14.25 -13.27
CA ILE A 255 9.99 -15.56 -13.39
C ILE A 255 8.50 -15.27 -13.45
N LEU A 256 7.89 -15.58 -14.58
CA LEU A 256 6.44 -15.49 -14.74
C LEU A 256 5.86 -16.84 -14.32
N THR A 257 5.02 -16.85 -13.29
CA THR A 257 4.28 -18.06 -12.91
C THR A 257 2.84 -17.90 -13.32
N ARG A 258 2.39 -18.73 -14.26
CA ARG A 258 1.01 -18.78 -14.72
C ARG A 258 0.28 -19.86 -13.92
N LEU A 259 -0.75 -19.44 -13.20
CA LEU A 259 -1.66 -20.34 -12.48
C LEU A 259 -2.90 -20.55 -13.33
N ASN A 260 -3.16 -21.79 -13.74
CA ASN A 260 -4.35 -22.15 -14.50
C ASN A 260 -5.40 -22.69 -13.52
N LEU A 261 -6.50 -21.96 -13.35
CA LEU A 261 -7.60 -22.27 -12.43
C LEU A 261 -8.82 -22.78 -13.21
N GLY A 262 -9.63 -23.63 -12.56
CA GLY A 262 -10.83 -24.20 -13.16
C GLY A 262 -10.55 -25.40 -14.05
N LYS A 263 -11.31 -25.52 -15.14
CA LYS A 263 -11.21 -26.62 -16.10
C LYS A 263 -9.86 -26.60 -16.83
N ARG A 264 -9.21 -27.77 -16.93
CA ARG A 264 -7.88 -27.95 -17.52
C ARG A 264 -7.82 -29.01 -18.61
N ASP A 265 -8.98 -29.53 -19.00
CA ASP A 265 -9.08 -30.53 -20.06
C ASP A 265 -9.10 -29.81 -21.41
N LEU A 266 -8.21 -30.23 -22.31
CA LEU A 266 -8.13 -29.72 -23.68
C LEU A 266 -9.12 -30.47 -24.57
N GLU A 267 -9.61 -29.81 -25.62
CA GLU A 267 -10.32 -30.51 -26.68
C GLU A 267 -9.34 -31.41 -27.47
N PRO A 268 -9.80 -32.53 -28.09
CA PRO A 268 -8.93 -33.55 -28.66
C PRO A 268 -7.94 -33.07 -29.74
N ASP A 269 -8.20 -31.90 -30.34
CA ASP A 269 -7.38 -31.30 -31.41
C ASP A 269 -6.62 -30.04 -30.93
N GLU A 270 -6.75 -29.65 -29.66
CA GLU A 270 -6.05 -28.50 -29.08
C GLU A 270 -4.81 -28.91 -28.30
N VAL A 271 -3.70 -28.22 -28.59
CA VAL A 271 -2.42 -28.43 -27.89
C VAL A 271 -2.13 -27.22 -27.01
N TYR A 272 -1.80 -27.48 -25.74
CA TYR A 272 -1.34 -26.42 -24.86
C TYR A 272 0.11 -26.07 -25.19
N THR A 273 0.36 -24.85 -25.64
CA THR A 273 1.72 -24.33 -25.80
C THR A 273 2.15 -23.62 -24.51
N SER A 274 3.12 -24.20 -23.81
CA SER A 274 3.82 -23.47 -22.75
C SER A 274 4.57 -22.29 -23.37
N ILE A 275 4.92 -21.28 -22.56
CA ILE A 275 5.67 -20.12 -23.08
C ILE A 275 7.13 -20.48 -23.44
N ASP A 276 7.63 -21.63 -22.94
CA ASP A 276 8.89 -22.26 -23.38
C ASP A 276 8.70 -23.09 -24.67
N CYS A 277 7.55 -22.91 -25.35
CA CYS A 277 7.07 -23.60 -26.56
C CYS A 277 7.11 -25.13 -26.51
N THR A 278 7.04 -25.69 -25.30
CA THR A 278 6.77 -27.11 -25.16
C THR A 278 5.27 -27.33 -25.35
N GLU A 279 4.94 -28.10 -26.38
CA GLU A 279 3.59 -28.60 -26.60
C GLU A 279 3.26 -29.66 -25.54
N LEU A 280 2.17 -29.45 -24.80
CA LEU A 280 1.70 -30.32 -23.74
C LEU A 280 0.28 -30.84 -24.04
N GLU A 281 0.06 -32.12 -23.73
CA GLU A 281 -1.23 -32.81 -23.90
C GLU A 281 -2.25 -32.48 -22.78
N SER A 282 -1.88 -31.67 -21.79
CA SER A 282 -2.78 -31.24 -20.70
C SER A 282 -2.39 -29.86 -20.17
N ILE A 283 -3.35 -29.10 -19.64
CA ILE A 283 -3.07 -27.78 -19.04
C ILE A 283 -2.54 -28.00 -17.62
N PRO A 284 -1.26 -27.68 -17.31
CA PRO A 284 -0.73 -27.82 -15.96
C PRO A 284 -1.39 -26.81 -15.00
N ALA A 285 -1.48 -27.13 -13.71
CA ALA A 285 -2.04 -26.19 -12.71
C ALA A 285 -1.13 -24.97 -12.50
N VAL A 286 0.18 -25.20 -12.60
CA VAL A 286 1.23 -24.20 -12.47
C VAL A 286 2.16 -24.37 -13.66
N ASP A 287 2.32 -23.30 -14.43
CA ASP A 287 3.27 -23.20 -15.52
C ASP A 287 4.29 -22.11 -15.16
N ILE A 288 5.58 -22.47 -15.12
CA ILE A 288 6.67 -21.57 -14.71
C ILE A 288 7.45 -21.19 -15.96
N ILE A 289 7.59 -19.91 -16.18
CA ILE A 289 8.09 -19.33 -17.42
C ILE A 289 9.35 -18.54 -17.10
N THR A 290 10.47 -18.97 -17.65
CA THR A 290 11.78 -18.35 -17.46
C THR A 290 12.35 -17.73 -18.73
N SER A 291 11.96 -18.25 -19.89
CA SER A 291 12.44 -17.84 -21.21
C SER A 291 11.29 -17.77 -22.21
N THR A 292 11.45 -16.95 -23.25
CA THR A 292 10.63 -17.01 -24.45
C THR A 292 11.12 -18.11 -25.38
N CYS A 293 10.30 -18.41 -26.39
CA CYS A 293 10.63 -19.28 -27.52
C CYS A 293 11.93 -18.96 -28.27
N GLU A 294 12.41 -17.72 -28.18
CA GLU A 294 13.65 -17.27 -28.81
C GLU A 294 14.86 -17.36 -27.86
N GLY A 295 14.67 -17.93 -26.66
CA GLY A 295 15.70 -18.02 -25.62
C GLY A 295 15.98 -16.70 -24.89
N ALA A 296 15.15 -15.66 -25.10
CA ALA A 296 15.27 -14.40 -24.38
C ALA A 296 14.67 -14.55 -22.98
N ALA A 297 15.40 -14.10 -21.96
CA ALA A 297 14.89 -14.05 -20.59
C ALA A 297 13.71 -13.05 -20.53
N GLN A 298 12.65 -13.42 -19.81
CA GLN A 298 11.58 -12.47 -19.51
C GLN A 298 12.11 -11.39 -18.59
N THR A 299 11.93 -10.12 -18.96
CA THR A 299 12.37 -8.98 -18.17
C THR A 299 11.20 -8.08 -17.81
N THR A 300 11.12 -7.69 -16.54
CA THR A 300 10.19 -6.66 -16.10
C THR A 300 10.89 -5.30 -16.11
N ASN A 301 10.28 -4.33 -16.78
CA ASN A 301 10.77 -2.96 -16.84
C ASN A 301 10.34 -2.18 -15.60
N TYR A 302 11.30 -1.80 -14.77
CA TYR A 302 11.07 -0.90 -13.65
C TYR A 302 11.60 0.49 -13.98
N ALA A 303 10.68 1.41 -14.28
CA ALA A 303 11.03 2.76 -14.71
C ALA A 303 11.83 3.52 -13.63
N TYR A 304 12.85 4.28 -14.06
CA TYR A 304 13.79 4.96 -13.15
C TYR A 304 13.09 5.93 -12.20
N ASN A 305 12.05 6.62 -12.67
CA ASN A 305 11.22 7.53 -11.86
C ASN A 305 10.62 6.84 -10.63
N ASN A 306 10.20 5.58 -10.76
CA ASN A 306 9.59 4.82 -9.67
C ASN A 306 10.64 4.40 -8.62
N ALA A 307 11.88 4.18 -9.04
CA ALA A 307 12.98 3.74 -8.16
C ALA A 307 13.41 4.80 -7.13
N PHE A 308 13.23 6.08 -7.42
CA PHE A 308 13.61 7.14 -6.49
C PHE A 308 12.74 7.20 -5.23
N LEU A 309 11.48 6.76 -5.33
CA LEU A 309 10.56 6.77 -4.21
C LEU A 309 11.04 5.91 -3.03
N PRO A 310 11.34 4.60 -3.20
CA PRO A 310 11.89 3.81 -2.10
C PRO A 310 13.22 4.38 -1.61
N ILE A 311 14.14 4.78 -2.49
CA ILE A 311 15.45 5.32 -2.09
C ILE A 311 15.30 6.50 -1.13
N VAL A 312 14.51 7.52 -1.50
CA VAL A 312 14.37 8.71 -0.67
C VAL A 312 13.51 8.46 0.55
N SER A 313 12.49 7.60 0.48
CA SER A 313 11.69 7.21 1.65
C SER A 313 12.57 6.56 2.72
N PHE A 314 13.38 5.55 2.37
CA PHE A 314 14.29 4.89 3.30
C PHE A 314 15.35 5.86 3.81
N ALA A 315 15.96 6.68 2.95
CA ALA A 315 16.92 7.70 3.37
C ALA A 315 16.31 8.66 4.41
N THR A 316 15.08 9.13 4.18
CA THR A 316 14.37 10.02 5.10
C THR A 316 14.11 9.36 6.45
N VAL A 317 13.73 8.08 6.45
CA VAL A 317 13.55 7.29 7.68
C VAL A 317 14.87 7.10 8.41
N PHE A 318 15.96 6.74 7.72
CA PHE A 318 17.28 6.61 8.33
C PHE A 318 17.76 7.92 8.94
N ILE A 319 17.55 9.04 8.25
CA ILE A 319 17.88 10.39 8.75
C ILE A 319 17.05 10.69 10.01
N LEU A 320 15.74 10.43 10.01
CA LEU A 320 14.90 10.61 11.19
C LEU A 320 15.39 9.73 12.35
N LEU A 321 15.66 8.46 12.11
CA LEU A 321 16.17 7.54 13.14
C LEU A 321 17.50 8.03 13.71
N ALA A 322 18.41 8.52 12.88
CA ALA A 322 19.65 9.13 13.33
C ALA A 322 19.39 10.38 14.18
N ILE A 323 18.45 11.24 13.79
CA ILE A 323 18.04 12.42 14.56
C ILE A 323 17.49 12.00 15.93
N LEU A 324 16.57 11.04 15.98
CA LEU A 324 15.91 10.62 17.23
C LEU A 324 16.85 9.87 18.19
N THR A 325 17.78 9.08 17.66
CA THR A 325 18.69 8.27 18.48
C THR A 325 19.94 9.02 18.92
N ARG A 326 20.54 9.86 18.05
CA ARG A 326 21.85 10.47 18.31
C ARG A 326 21.81 11.92 18.76
N THR A 327 20.73 12.67 18.52
CA THR A 327 20.71 14.12 18.79
C THR A 327 20.10 14.49 20.15
N ARG A 328 20.31 15.75 20.56
CA ARG A 328 19.68 16.36 21.74
C ARG A 328 18.16 16.49 21.57
N LEU A 329 17.67 16.69 20.34
CA LEU A 329 16.25 16.78 20.02
C LEU A 329 15.56 15.46 20.39
N GLY A 330 16.11 14.34 19.95
CA GLY A 330 15.56 13.01 20.24
C GLY A 330 15.52 12.66 21.73
N ARG A 331 16.52 13.09 22.52
CA ARG A 331 16.49 12.93 23.99
C ARG A 331 15.35 13.72 24.64
N ARG A 332 15.10 14.96 24.19
CA ARG A 332 14.00 15.79 24.69
C ARG A 332 12.64 15.22 24.29
N MET A 333 12.51 14.76 23.05
CA MET A 333 11.29 14.12 22.56
C MET A 333 10.93 12.88 23.38
N ARG A 334 11.89 12.01 23.68
CA ARG A 334 11.67 10.83 24.53
C ARG A 334 11.26 11.21 25.96
N ALA A 335 11.91 12.19 26.57
CA ALA A 335 11.52 12.65 27.90
C ALA A 335 10.08 13.18 27.95
N VAL A 336 9.66 13.94 26.92
CA VAL A 336 8.28 14.42 26.79
C VAL A 336 7.30 13.28 26.50
N ALA A 337 7.70 12.31 25.68
CA ALA A 337 6.90 11.13 25.37
C ALA A 337 6.61 10.28 26.63
N ASP A 338 7.58 10.15 27.53
CA ASP A 338 7.45 9.39 28.77
C ASP A 338 6.52 10.10 29.77
N ASN A 339 6.84 11.35 30.11
CA ASN A 339 6.01 12.17 31.00
C ASN A 339 6.21 13.68 30.73
N PRO A 340 5.24 14.36 30.09
CA PRO A 340 5.33 15.78 29.78
C PRO A 340 5.46 16.68 31.02
N GLU A 341 4.79 16.35 32.13
CA GLU A 341 4.79 17.18 33.34
C GLU A 341 6.14 17.15 34.05
N LEU A 342 6.76 15.96 34.14
CA LEU A 342 8.12 15.80 34.68
C LEU A 342 9.19 16.40 33.76
N ALA A 343 8.98 16.31 32.44
CA ALA A 343 9.87 16.96 31.48
C ALA A 343 9.83 18.49 31.64
N ALA A 344 8.64 19.07 31.85
CA ALA A 344 8.46 20.50 32.09
C ALA A 344 9.14 20.96 33.39
N SER A 345 9.03 20.21 34.49
CA SER A 345 9.71 20.53 35.75
C SER A 345 11.25 20.42 35.64
N SER A 346 11.74 19.59 34.73
CA SER A 346 13.16 19.45 34.39
C SER A 346 13.67 20.53 33.41
N GLY A 347 12.87 21.56 33.12
CA GLY A 347 13.25 22.69 32.26
C GLY A 347 13.13 22.44 30.76
N ILE A 348 12.51 21.33 30.33
CA ILE A 348 12.24 21.07 28.91
C ILE A 348 10.97 21.82 28.49
N ASN A 349 11.08 22.67 27.46
CA ASN A 349 9.91 23.34 26.89
C ASN A 349 9.10 22.34 26.06
N VAL A 350 8.08 21.75 26.68
CA VAL A 350 7.17 20.74 26.09
C VAL A 350 6.49 21.24 24.83
N GLU A 351 6.01 22.49 24.84
CA GLU A 351 5.33 23.08 23.68
C GLU A 351 6.25 23.20 22.45
N ARG A 352 7.53 23.55 22.67
CA ARG A 352 8.52 23.55 21.58
C ARG A 352 8.76 22.13 21.07
N VAL A 353 8.77 21.12 21.94
CA VAL A 353 8.92 19.72 21.53
C VAL A 353 7.73 19.27 20.68
N HIS A 354 6.50 19.60 21.07
CA HIS A 354 5.30 19.34 20.26
C HIS A 354 5.38 20.00 18.89
N MET A 355 5.69 21.30 18.82
CA MET A 355 5.85 22.01 17.53
C MET A 355 6.94 21.38 16.65
N THR A 356 8.11 21.04 17.22
CA THR A 356 9.18 20.37 16.44
C THR A 356 8.78 18.98 15.97
N SER A 357 7.99 18.25 16.75
CA SER A 357 7.43 16.96 16.37
C SER A 357 6.47 17.11 15.21
N SER A 358 5.55 18.09 15.28
CA SER A 358 4.59 18.40 14.22
C SER A 358 5.30 18.84 12.93
N PHE A 359 6.35 19.66 13.04
CA PHE A 359 7.19 20.06 11.91
C PHE A 359 7.85 18.86 11.23
N LEU A 360 8.55 18.04 12.00
CA LEU A 360 9.33 16.92 11.46
C LEU A 360 8.43 15.83 10.88
N SER A 361 7.30 15.56 11.53
CA SER A 361 6.30 14.61 11.07
C SER A 361 5.67 15.04 9.74
N ALA A 362 5.14 16.26 9.67
CA ALA A 362 4.53 16.79 8.46
C ALA A 362 5.56 16.94 7.33
N GLY A 363 6.78 17.36 7.65
CA GLY A 363 7.91 17.46 6.72
C GLY A 363 8.22 16.14 6.03
N ILE A 364 8.37 15.05 6.80
CA ILE A 364 8.71 13.72 6.26
C ILE A 364 7.59 13.18 5.39
N SER A 365 6.32 13.32 5.82
CA SER A 365 5.20 12.91 4.98
C SER A 365 5.09 13.77 3.71
N GLY A 366 5.40 15.07 3.80
CA GLY A 366 5.46 15.95 2.64
C GLY A 366 6.52 15.54 1.64
N VAL A 367 7.73 15.19 2.09
CA VAL A 367 8.78 14.64 1.22
C VAL A 367 8.29 13.40 0.48
N GLY A 368 7.70 12.44 1.21
CA GLY A 368 7.13 11.24 0.60
C GLY A 368 6.08 11.55 -0.48
N GLY A 369 5.22 12.54 -0.21
CA GLY A 369 4.20 12.99 -1.16
C GLY A 369 4.76 13.69 -2.39
N GLY A 370 5.77 14.55 -2.21
CA GLY A 370 6.43 15.25 -3.30
C GLY A 370 7.07 14.28 -4.31
N ILE A 371 7.72 13.22 -3.82
CA ILE A 371 8.28 12.18 -4.67
C ILE A 371 7.19 11.33 -5.31
N PHE A 372 6.14 10.99 -4.54
CA PHE A 372 5.02 10.21 -5.05
C PHE A 372 4.28 10.92 -6.20
N GLY A 373 4.31 12.26 -6.24
CA GLY A 373 3.81 13.06 -7.37
C GLY A 373 4.49 12.78 -8.72
N ILE A 374 5.68 12.16 -8.74
CA ILE A 374 6.39 11.75 -9.96
C ILE A 374 5.88 10.40 -10.50
N THR A 375 5.47 9.51 -9.58
CA THR A 375 5.01 8.13 -9.85
C THR A 375 3.58 8.02 -10.37
N LEU A 376 2.75 9.05 -10.20
CA LEU A 376 1.36 9.02 -10.68
C LEU A 376 1.31 9.00 -12.22
N LEU A 377 0.67 7.96 -12.77
CA LEU A 377 0.37 7.78 -14.19
C LEU A 377 -1.12 8.02 -14.45
#